data_AF-A0A0K9N8I6-F1
#
_entry.id   AF-A0A0K9N8I6-F1
#
_cell.length_a   1.000
_cell.length_b   1.000
_cell.length_c   1.000
_cell.angle_alpha   90.00
_cell.angle_beta   90.00
_cell.angle_gamma   90.00
#
_symmetry.space_group_name_H-M   'P 1'
#
loop_
_entity.id
_entity.type
_entity.pdbx_description
1 polymer ?
#
loop_
_entity_poly.entity_id
_entity_poly.type
_entity_poly.pdbx_seq_one_letter_code
_entity_poly.pdbx_strand_id
1 'polypeptide(L)' 'MLCVNRIRLLREEAGLTQEQLAEKLYVERSTVAGWEMGKRLPDIDILCAMADYFDTSVDYIINRTSNRKCYSKSQG' A
#
# COMPACT_ATOMS: atom_id res chain seq x y z
N MET A 1 -15.50 -11.74 8.70
CA MET A 1 -15.22 -10.41 9.27
C MET A 1 -14.18 -9.75 8.38
N LEU A 2 -14.66 -9.03 7.36
CA LEU A 2 -13.89 -8.56 6.21
C LEU A 2 -13.26 -7.21 6.52
N CYS A 3 -12.08 -7.20 7.13
CA CYS A 3 -11.26 -6.00 7.14
C CYS A 3 -10.73 -5.78 5.72
N VAL A 4 -11.26 -4.77 5.02
CA VAL A 4 -10.80 -4.38 3.68
C VAL A 4 -9.30 -4.09 3.74
N ASN A 5 -8.52 -4.77 2.91
CA ASN A 5 -7.09 -4.52 2.81
C ASN A 5 -6.83 -3.34 1.88
N ARG A 6 -6.26 -2.25 2.41
CA ARG A 6 -6.02 -1.02 1.64
C ARG A 6 -4.98 -1.21 0.55
N ILE A 7 -4.01 -2.10 0.75
CA ILE A 7 -3.01 -2.44 -0.28
C ILE A 7 -3.71 -3.05 -1.48
N ARG A 8 -4.63 -3.99 -1.24
CA ARG A 8 -5.44 -4.60 -2.30
C ARG A 8 -6.28 -3.56 -3.04
N LEU A 9 -6.96 -2.69 -2.29
CA LEU A 9 -7.82 -1.66 -2.85
C LEU A 9 -7.02 -0.68 -3.72
N LEU A 10 -5.88 -0.17 -3.23
CA LEU A 10 -5.00 0.72 -3.99
C LEU A 10 -4.43 0.05 -5.24
N ARG A 11 -4.07 -1.23 -5.14
CA ARG A 11 -3.60 -2.02 -6.29
C ARG A 11 -4.69 -2.15 -7.36
N GLU A 12 -5.90 -2.50 -6.97
CA GLU A 12 -7.04 -2.66 -7.88
C GLU A 12 -7.45 -1.32 -8.51
N GLU A 13 -7.45 -0.23 -7.75
CA GLU A 13 -7.67 1.14 -8.27
C GLU A 13 -6.62 1.55 -9.30
N ALA A 14 -5.36 1.12 -9.11
CA ALA A 14 -4.28 1.35 -10.06
C ALA A 14 -4.30 0.38 -11.26
N GLY A 15 -5.26 -0.55 -11.33
CA GLY A 15 -5.38 -1.53 -12.42
C GLY A 15 -4.24 -2.55 -12.45
N LEU A 16 -3.56 -2.77 -11.33
CA LEU A 16 -2.38 -3.63 -11.26
C LEU A 16 -2.72 -5.06 -10.84
N THR A 17 -2.02 -6.04 -11.41
CA THR A 17 -1.96 -7.40 -10.85
C THR A 17 -1.04 -7.44 -9.63
N GLN A 18 -1.13 -8.50 -8.81
CA GLN A 18 -0.21 -8.71 -7.69
C GLN A 18 1.25 -8.76 -8.14
N GLU A 19 1.51 -9.34 -9.32
CA GLU A 19 2.84 -9.43 -9.93
C GLU A 19 3.37 -8.03 -10.28
N GLN A 20 2.56 -7.21 -10.95
CA GLN A 20 2.96 -5.86 -11.36
C GLN A 20 3.23 -4.94 -10.16
N LEU A 21 2.48 -5.08 -9.06
CA LEU A 21 2.78 -4.36 -7.84
C LEU A 21 4.10 -4.85 -7.20
N ALA A 22 4.35 -6.16 -7.24
CA ALA A 22 5.56 -6.75 -6.70
C ALA A 22 6.80 -6.27 -7.45
N GLU A 23 6.74 -6.24 -8.79
CA GLU A 23 7.79 -5.69 -9.66
C GLU A 23 8.10 -4.23 -9.34
N LYS A 24 7.06 -3.39 -9.16
CA LYS A 24 7.22 -1.96 -8.83
C LYS A 24 7.86 -1.71 -7.47
N LEU A 25 7.65 -2.62 -6.53
CA LEU A 25 8.17 -2.53 -5.16
C LEU A 25 9.42 -3.39 -4.95
N TYR A 26 9.94 -4.02 -6.00
CA TYR A 26 11.10 -4.92 -5.95
C TYR A 26 10.95 -6.05 -4.92
N VAL A 27 9.76 -6.66 -4.85
CA VAL A 27 9.46 -7.80 -3.97
C VAL A 27 8.89 -8.98 -4.75
N GLU A 28 8.80 -10.12 -4.10
CA GLU A 28 8.12 -11.30 -4.61
C GLU A 28 6.59 -11.12 -4.63
N ARG A 29 5.90 -11.65 -5.64
CA ARG A 29 4.43 -11.66 -5.71
C ARG A 29 3.77 -12.32 -4.50
N SER A 30 4.40 -13.36 -3.95
CA SER A 30 3.94 -14.04 -2.74
C SER A 30 3.96 -13.14 -1.50
N THR A 31 4.85 -12.14 -1.48
CA THR A 31 4.93 -11.12 -0.43
C THR A 31 3.71 -10.20 -0.51
N VAL A 32 3.38 -9.71 -1.71
CA VAL A 32 2.17 -8.90 -1.95
C VAL A 32 0.91 -9.65 -1.55
N ALA A 33 0.78 -10.92 -1.98
CA ALA A 33 -0.35 -11.76 -1.56
C ALA A 33 -0.42 -11.94 -0.04
N GLY A 34 0.73 -12.09 0.62
CA GLY A 34 0.84 -12.18 2.08
C GLY A 34 0.33 -10.92 2.78
N TRP A 35 0.64 -9.73 2.24
CA TRP A 35 0.12 -8.46 2.74
C TRP A 35 -1.38 -8.35 2.57
N GLU A 36 -1.91 -8.68 1.39
CA GLU A 36 -3.35 -8.59 1.10
C GLU A 36 -4.20 -9.52 1.97
N MET A 37 -3.63 -10.66 2.35
CA MET A 37 -4.25 -11.62 3.27
C MET A 37 -4.06 -11.26 4.76
N GLY A 38 -3.29 -10.22 5.08
CA GLY A 38 -2.96 -9.83 6.46
C GLY A 38 -2.03 -10.83 7.17
N LYS A 39 -1.34 -11.71 6.44
CA LYS A 39 -0.38 -12.67 7.02
C LYS A 39 0.93 -12.01 7.44
N ARG A 40 1.30 -10.94 6.75
CA ARG A 40 2.52 -10.15 6.97
C ARG A 40 2.20 -8.68 6.75
N LEU A 41 2.98 -7.79 7.36
CA LEU A 41 2.93 -6.35 7.06
C LEU A 41 4.15 -5.99 6.20
N PRO A 42 4.03 -4.97 5.33
CA PRO A 42 5.21 -4.38 4.69
C PRO A 42 6.07 -3.67 5.73
N ASP A 43 7.37 -3.57 5.46
CA ASP A 43 8.27 -2.76 6.27
C ASP A 43 8.04 -1.26 6.04
N ILE A 44 8.74 -0.43 6.81
CA ILE A 44 8.58 1.03 6.75
C ILE A 44 8.98 1.57 5.37
N ASP A 45 10.05 1.04 4.76
CA ASP A 45 10.56 1.52 3.48
C ASP A 45 9.56 1.23 2.35
N ILE A 46 8.98 0.03 2.32
CA ILE A 46 7.93 -0.34 1.38
C ILE A 46 6.65 0.45 1.62
N LEU A 47 6.27 0.70 2.88
CA LEU A 47 5.10 1.53 3.20
C LEU A 47 5.28 2.96 2.67
N CYS A 48 6.46 3.55 2.85
CA CYS A 48 6.82 4.85 2.28
C CYS A 48 6.77 4.81 0.75
N ALA A 49 7.36 3.80 0.11
CA ALA A 49 7.33 3.66 -1.34
C ALA A 49 5.90 3.50 -1.89
N MET A 50 5.04 2.73 -1.22
CA MET A 50 3.62 2.63 -1.55
C MET A 50 2.88 3.96 -1.36
N ALA A 51 3.17 4.68 -0.28
CA ALA A 51 2.56 5.97 0.01
C ALA A 51 2.87 6.98 -1.11
N ASP A 52 4.13 7.05 -1.52
CA ASP A 52 4.56 7.90 -2.64
C ASP A 52 3.97 7.42 -3.98
N TYR A 53 3.94 6.11 -4.24
CA TYR A 53 3.42 5.55 -5.50
C TYR A 53 1.91 5.77 -5.68
N PHE A 54 1.12 5.61 -4.62
CA PHE A 54 -0.34 5.71 -4.67
C PHE A 54 -0.87 7.11 -4.30
N ASP A 55 0.02 8.09 -4.13
CA ASP A 55 -0.28 9.45 -3.65
C ASP A 55 -1.20 9.44 -2.42
N THR A 56 -0.74 8.78 -1.37
CA THR A 56 -1.51 8.51 -0.15
C THR A 56 -0.64 8.60 1.10
N SER A 57 -1.23 8.46 2.28
CA SER A 57 -0.48 8.36 3.54
C SER A 57 -0.23 6.90 3.95
N VAL A 58 0.88 6.67 4.68
CA VAL A 58 1.13 5.36 5.32
C VAL A 58 -0.03 5.01 6.25
N ASP A 59 -0.52 5.97 7.05
CA ASP A 59 -1.64 5.78 7.96
C ASP A 59 -2.90 5.25 7.26
N TYR A 60 -3.16 5.70 6.03
CA TYR A 60 -4.25 5.17 5.22
C TYR A 60 -3.99 3.73 4.80
N ILE A 61 -2.78 3.41 4.34
CA ILE A 61 -2.38 2.06 3.90
C ILE A 61 -2.54 1.04 5.05
N ILE A 62 -2.18 1.41 6.27
CA ILE A 62 -2.27 0.54 7.45
C ILE A 62 -3.61 0.64 8.21
N ASN A 63 -4.64 1.23 7.60
CA ASN A 63 -5.99 1.39 8.18
C ASN A 63 -6.05 2.17 9.51
N ARG A 64 -5.09 3.07 9.78
CA ARG A 64 -5.14 3.97 10.95
C ARG A 64 -6.04 5.19 10.73
N THR A 65 -6.33 5.52 9.48
CA THR A 65 -7.24 6.62 9.10
C THR A 65 -8.05 6.26 7.87
N SER A 66 -9.24 6.86 7.74
CA SER A 66 -10.02 6.85 6.50
C SER A 66 -9.60 7.96 5.53
N ASN A 67 -8.79 8.92 5.98
CA ASN A 67 -8.29 10.01 5.14
C ASN A 67 -7.11 9.54 4.28
N ARG A 68 -7.31 9.53 2.96
CA ARG A 68 -6.30 9.10 1.98
C ARG A 68 -5.09 10.05 1.92
N LYS A 69 -5.29 11.35 2.12
CA LYS A 69 -4.22 12.31 1.83
C LYS A 69 -3.10 12.27 2.87
N CYS A 70 -1.87 12.39 2.38
CA CYS A 70 -0.71 12.74 3.19
C CYS A 70 -0.83 14.18 3.70
N TYR A 71 -0.17 14.50 4.82
CA TYR A 71 0.05 15.90 5.21
C TYR A 71 0.76 16.58 4.04
N SER A 72 0.23 17.70 3.54
CA SER A 72 0.87 18.45 2.46
C SER A 72 2.32 18.65 2.85
N LYS A 73 3.27 18.08 2.09
CA LYS A 73 4.67 18.48 2.20
C LYS A 73 4.65 19.98 1.91
N SER A 74 4.72 20.81 2.96
CA SER A 74 4.87 22.25 2.84
C SER A 74 6.11 22.44 1.99
N GLN A 75 5.91 22.89 0.75
CA GLN A 75 7.00 23.29 -0.13
C GLN A 75 7.81 24.34 0.66
N GLY A 76 9.00 23.95 1.09
CA GLY A 76 10.00 24.82 1.69
C GLY A 76 11.05 25.14 0.65
#